data_AF-A0A1K2ISH7-F1
#
_entry.id   AF-A0A1K2ISH7-F1
#
_cell.length_a   1.000
_cell.length_b   1.000
_cell.length_c   1.000
_cell.angle_alpha   90.00
_cell.angle_beta   90.00
_cell.angle_gamma   90.00
#
_symmetry.space_group_name_H-M   'P 1'
#
loop_
_entity.id
_entity.type
_entity.pdbx_description
1 polymer ?
#
loop_
_entity_poly.entity_id
_entity_poly.type
_entity_poly.pdbx_seq_one_letter_code
_entity_poly.pdbx_strand_id
1 'polypeptide(L)'
;MNLIIRLFVTAIVAYLLTKILPGVHFEGFSTAIIFAIVLGVLNLIVKPVLSLFGLPLTIITLGLFALVINAIIILIADYFIDSMTVNGFWWAFIFSIALSLVTSLANSMFSDGD
;
A
#
# COMPACT_ATOMS: atom_id res chain seq x y z
N MET A 1 15.86 7.67 5.95
CA MET A 1 15.08 6.74 6.81
C MET A 1 15.60 5.32 6.68
N ASN A 2 15.90 4.66 7.80
CA ASN A 2 16.13 3.22 7.82
C ASN A 2 14.89 2.50 7.27
N LEU A 3 15.07 1.58 6.33
CA LEU A 3 14.02 0.80 5.64
C LEU A 3 13.04 0.15 6.65
N ILE A 4 13.58 -0.22 7.81
CA ILE A 4 12.88 -0.79 8.96
C ILE A 4 11.81 0.17 9.53
N ILE A 5 12.14 1.45 9.73
CA ILE A 5 11.22 2.45 10.30
C ILE A 5 10.04 2.67 9.35
N ARG A 6 10.33 2.76 8.04
CA ARG A 6 9.30 2.94 7.02
C ARG A 6 8.32 1.77 6.97
N LEU A 7 8.83 0.53 7.04
CA LEU A 7 8.00 -0.67 7.08
C LEU A 7 7.08 -0.68 8.32
N PHE A 8 7.61 -0.31 9.49
CA PHE A 8 6.82 -0.21 10.72
C PHE A 8 5.71 0.84 10.61
N VAL A 9 6.03 2.03 10.10
CA VAL A 9 5.02 3.09 9.89
C VAL A 9 3.94 2.61 8.92
N THR A 10 4.32 2.00 7.79
CA THR A 10 3.35 1.47 6.83
C THR A 10 2.46 0.37 7.43
N ALA A 11 3.00 -0.53 8.25
CA ALA A 11 2.22 -1.55 8.95
C ALA A 11 1.18 -0.93 9.88
N ILE A 12 1.58 0.04 10.70
CA ILE A 12 0.68 0.73 11.64
C ILE A 12 -0.41 1.47 10.87
N VAL A 13 -0.04 2.24 9.84
CA VAL A 13 -1.00 2.98 9.02
C VAL A 13 -1.98 2.03 8.34
N ALA A 14 -1.50 0.93 7.75
CA ALA A 14 -2.36 -0.07 7.12
C ALA A 14 -3.39 -0.65 8.11
N TYR A 15 -2.95 -1.04 9.31
CA TYR A 15 -3.84 -1.55 10.36
C TYR A 15 -4.87 -0.52 10.82
N LEU A 16 -4.49 0.75 10.95
CA LEU A 16 -5.44 1.82 11.31
C LEU A 16 -6.46 2.05 10.20
N LEU A 17 -6.04 1.98 8.94
CA LEU A 17 -6.92 2.15 7.79
C LEU A 17 -7.98 1.05 7.68
N THR A 18 -7.67 -0.20 8.06
CA THR A 18 -8.68 -1.27 8.08
C THR A 18 -9.78 -1.04 9.12
N LYS A 19 -9.58 -0.16 10.12
CA LYS A 19 -10.63 0.24 11.06
C LYS A 19 -11.58 1.30 10.49
N ILE A 20 -11.13 2.06 9.49
CA ILE A 20 -11.87 3.16 8.88
C ILE A 20 -12.55 2.70 7.58
N LEU A 21 -11.91 1.81 6.83
CA LEU A 21 -12.37 1.33 5.53
C LEU A 21 -13.05 -0.03 5.68
N PRO A 22 -14.40 -0.12 5.59
CA PRO A 22 -15.12 -1.37 5.80
C PRO A 22 -14.90 -2.39 4.66
N GLY A 23 -14.21 -2.01 3.58
CA GLY A 23 -13.87 -2.93 2.51
C GLY A 23 -12.55 -3.66 2.65
N VAL A 24 -11.73 -3.35 3.66
CA VAL A 24 -10.43 -4.00 3.89
C VAL A 24 -10.38 -4.53 5.30
N HIS A 25 -10.23 -5.84 5.46
CA HIS A 25 -10.18 -6.48 6.77
C HIS A 25 -8.87 -7.22 6.97
N PHE A 26 -8.26 -7.00 8.13
CA PHE A 26 -7.13 -7.75 8.65
C PHE A 26 -7.60 -8.50 9.90
N GLU A 27 -7.27 -9.79 10.01
CA GLU A 27 -7.59 -10.59 11.20
C GLU A 27 -6.92 -10.07 12.48
N GLY A 28 -5.72 -9.48 12.36
CA GLY A 28 -5.01 -8.91 13.49
C GLY A 28 -3.81 -8.04 13.12
N PHE A 29 -3.09 -7.59 14.14
CA PHE A 29 -1.88 -6.79 13.95
C PHE A 29 -0.75 -7.58 13.27
N SER A 30 -0.71 -8.91 13.46
CA SER A 30 0.18 -9.82 12.75
C SER A 30 0.00 -9.72 11.22
N THR A 31 -1.25 -9.67 10.74
CA THR A 31 -1.57 -9.47 9.33
C THR A 31 -0.98 -8.16 8.80
N ALA A 32 -1.01 -7.07 9.58
CA ALA A 32 -0.47 -5.78 9.15
C ALA A 32 1.06 -5.80 8.97
N ILE A 33 1.76 -6.53 9.83
CA ILE A 33 3.21 -6.74 9.70
C ILE A 33 3.51 -7.56 8.44
N ILE A 34 2.80 -8.69 8.26
CA ILE A 34 2.95 -9.54 7.06
C ILE A 34 2.64 -8.73 5.81
N PHE A 35 1.56 -7.94 5.82
CA PHE A 35 1.18 -7.04 4.73
C PHE A 35 2.29 -6.05 4.41
N ALA A 36 2.89 -5.38 5.40
CA ALA A 36 3.98 -4.43 5.14
C ALA A 36 5.21 -5.11 4.50
N ILE A 37 5.54 -6.34 4.93
CA ILE A 37 6.63 -7.13 4.35
C ILE A 37 6.30 -7.51 2.90
N VAL A 38 5.13 -8.11 2.68
CA VAL A 38 4.65 -8.53 1.34
C VAL A 38 4.58 -7.33 0.41
N LEU A 39 4.00 -6.22 0.86
CA LEU A 39 3.93 -4.97 0.10
C LEU A 39 5.33 -4.44 -0.23
N GLY A 40 6.29 -4.54 0.70
CA GLY A 40 7.69 -4.23 0.45
C GLY A 40 8.28 -5.07 -0.68
N VAL A 41 8.08 -6.38 -0.66
CA VAL A 41 8.55 -7.31 -1.69
C VAL A 41 7.87 -7.04 -3.04
N LEU A 42 6.54 -6.89 -3.06
CA LEU A 42 5.79 -6.59 -4.28
C LEU A 42 6.21 -5.22 -4.87
N ASN A 43 6.53 -4.25 -4.03
CA ASN A 43 7.06 -2.96 -4.50
C ASN A 43 8.45 -3.07 -5.12
N LEU A 44 9.26 -4.06 -4.75
CA LEU A 44 10.58 -4.29 -5.34
C LEU A 44 10.49 -5.05 -6.67
N ILE A 45 9.54 -5.97 -6.81
CA ILE A 45 9.47 -6.89 -7.96
C ILE A 45 8.34 -6.51 -8.91
N VAL A 46 7.11 -6.40 -8.40
CA VAL A 46 5.90 -6.21 -9.22
C VAL A 46 5.74 -4.77 -9.69
N LYS A 47 5.99 -3.80 -8.80
CA LYS A 47 5.86 -2.37 -9.13
C LYS A 47 6.71 -1.93 -10.32
N PRO A 48 8.01 -2.26 -10.46
CA PRO A 48 8.79 -1.82 -11.63
C PRO A 48 8.25 -2.42 -12.93
N VAL A 49 7.80 -3.67 -12.89
CA VAL A 49 7.18 -4.34 -14.06
C VAL A 49 5.89 -3.61 -14.44
N LEU A 50 4.95 -3.45 -13.51
CA LEU A 50 3.68 -2.76 -13.76
C LEU A 50 3.88 -1.30 -14.16
N SER A 51 4.84 -0.60 -13.55
CA SER A 51 5.14 0.79 -13.88
C SER A 51 5.80 0.94 -15.23
N LEU A 52 6.56 -0.05 -15.72
CA LEU A 52 7.15 -0.01 -17.06
C LEU A 52 6.07 -0.15 -18.13
N PHE A 53 5.16 -1.11 -17.97
CA PHE A 53 4.02 -1.29 -18.89
C PHE A 53 2.97 -0.17 -18.74
N GLY A 54 2.76 0.32 -17.53
CA GLY A 54 1.84 1.41 -17.21
C GLY A 54 2.41 2.81 -17.47
N LEU A 55 3.69 2.94 -17.82
CA LEU A 55 4.39 4.21 -18.01
C LEU A 55 3.69 5.15 -19.01
N PRO A 56 3.34 4.71 -20.25
CA PRO A 56 2.65 5.58 -21.20
C PRO A 56 1.31 6.08 -20.66
N LEU A 57 0.52 5.19 -20.03
CA LEU A 57 -0.73 5.60 -19.39
C LEU A 57 -0.48 6.54 -18.19
N THR A 58 0.57 6.30 -17.42
CA THR A 58 0.93 7.13 -16.27
C THR A 58 1.28 8.54 -16.72
N ILE A 59 2.00 8.70 -17.84
CA ILE A 59 2.28 10.02 -18.42
C ILE A 59 0.99 10.67 -18.93
N ILE A 60 0.16 9.94 -19.69
CA ILE A 60 -1.10 10.46 -20.25
C ILE A 60 -2.07 10.91 -19.14
N THR A 61 -2.10 10.18 -18.03
CA THR A 61 -2.97 10.44 -16.87
C THR A 61 -2.32 11.32 -15.80
N LEU A 62 -1.16 11.94 -16.10
CA LEU A 62 -0.42 12.82 -15.19
C LEU A 62 -0.13 12.18 -13.81
N GLY A 63 0.14 10.88 -13.79
CA GLY A 63 0.45 10.14 -12.57
C GLY A 63 -0.74 9.43 -11.92
N LEU A 64 -1.98 9.67 -12.35
CA LEU A 64 -3.16 9.01 -11.75
C LEU A 64 -3.13 7.49 -11.90
N PHE A 65 -2.59 6.97 -13.02
CA PHE A 65 -2.44 5.53 -13.22
C PHE A 65 -1.47 4.88 -12.22
N ALA A 66 -0.57 5.65 -11.59
CA ALA A 66 0.28 5.12 -10.53
C ALA A 66 -0.53 4.67 -9.30
N LEU A 67 -1.67 5.32 -9.02
CA LEU A 67 -2.59 4.89 -7.95
C LEU A 67 -3.26 3.56 -8.31
N VAL A 68 -3.62 3.38 -9.58
CA VAL A 68 -4.16 2.10 -10.09
C VAL A 68 -3.13 0.98 -9.91
N ILE A 69 -1.86 1.24 -10.22
CA ILE A 69 -0.78 0.27 -10.00
C ILE A 69 -0.66 -0.09 -8.51
N ASN A 70 -0.69 0.88 -7.61
CA ASN A 70 -0.64 0.61 -6.17
C ASN A 70 -1.84 -0.22 -5.71
N ALA A 71 -3.05 0.05 -6.22
CA ALA A 71 -4.24 -0.73 -5.94
C ALA A 71 -4.12 -2.19 -6.42
N ILE A 72 -3.56 -2.40 -7.62
CA ILE A 72 -3.29 -3.75 -8.15
C ILE A 72 -2.31 -4.48 -7.24
N ILE A 73 -1.25 -3.81 -6.77
CA ILE A 73 -0.30 -4.42 -5.83
C ILE A 73 -0.98 -4.84 -4.52
N ILE A 74 -1.92 -4.04 -4.01
CA ILE A 74 -2.71 -4.39 -2.81
C ILE A 74 -3.59 -5.62 -3.06
N LEU A 75 -4.24 -5.72 -4.22
CA LEU A 75 -5.01 -6.93 -4.59
C LEU A 75 -4.13 -8.17 -4.73
N ILE A 76 -2.90 -8.00 -5.22
CA ILE A 76 -1.94 -9.09 -5.26
C ILE A 76 -1.53 -9.48 -3.84
N ALA A 77 -1.33 -8.50 -2.94
CA ALA A 77 -1.03 -8.78 -1.54
C ALA A 77 -2.18 -9.52 -0.84
N ASP A 78 -3.43 -9.13 -1.11
CA ASP A 78 -4.64 -9.83 -0.65
C ASP A 78 -4.62 -11.30 -1.05
N TYR A 79 -4.24 -11.61 -2.30
CA TYR A 79 -4.11 -12.98 -2.78
C TYR A 79 -3.00 -13.79 -2.08
N PHE A 80 -1.95 -13.15 -1.59
CA PHE A 80 -0.84 -13.82 -0.90
C PHE A 80 -1.05 -13.97 0.61
N ILE A 81 -2.01 -13.28 1.20
CA ILE A 81 -2.19 -13.19 2.65
C ILE A 81 -3.59 -13.67 3.00
N ASP A 82 -3.72 -14.93 3.41
CA ASP A 82 -5.03 -15.53 3.76
C ASP A 82 -5.76 -14.78 4.90
N SER A 83 -4.99 -14.17 5.81
CA SER A 83 -5.52 -13.37 6.95
C SER A 83 -5.89 -11.92 6.59
N MET A 84 -5.91 -11.59 5.30
CA MET A 84 -6.28 -10.29 4.73
C MET A 84 -7.41 -10.50 3.71
N THR A 85 -8.39 -9.60 3.70
CA THR A 85 -9.44 -9.60 2.67
C THR A 85 -9.71 -8.19 2.16
N VAL A 86 -9.76 -8.02 0.84
CA VAL A 86 -10.11 -6.77 0.17
C VAL A 86 -11.33 -7.00 -0.73
N ASN A 87 -12.39 -6.21 -0.52
CA ASN A 87 -13.67 -6.35 -1.24
C ASN A 87 -13.62 -5.81 -2.70
N GLY A 88 -12.69 -6.30 -3.50
CA GLY A 88 -12.55 -5.94 -4.91
C GLY A 88 -11.78 -4.64 -5.18
N PHE A 89 -11.72 -4.27 -6.46
CA PHE A 89 -10.79 -3.25 -6.95
C PHE A 89 -11.03 -1.85 -6.38
N TRP A 90 -12.29 -1.41 -6.25
CA TRP A 90 -12.59 -0.07 -5.75
C TRP A 90 -12.13 0.14 -4.31
N TRP A 91 -12.27 -0.89 -3.46
CA TRP A 91 -11.78 -0.85 -2.09
C TRP A 91 -10.25 -0.86 -2.02
N ALA A 92 -9.59 -1.66 -2.87
CA ALA A 92 -8.13 -1.62 -3.01
C ALA A 92 -7.64 -0.24 -3.47
N PHE A 93 -8.36 0.40 -4.40
CA PHE A 93 -8.02 1.72 -4.92
C PHE A 93 -8.12 2.81 -3.85
N ILE A 94 -9.24 2.87 -3.14
CA ILE A 94 -9.42 3.81 -2.01
C ILE A 94 -8.38 3.55 -0.92
N PHE A 95 -8.14 2.29 -0.58
CA PHE A 95 -7.11 1.91 0.39
C PHE A 95 -5.72 2.34 -0.07
N SER A 96 -5.38 2.19 -1.35
CA SER A 96 -4.09 2.63 -1.89
C SER A 96 -3.86 4.13 -1.74
N ILE A 97 -4.91 4.93 -1.96
CA ILE A 97 -4.86 6.39 -1.84
C ILE A 97 -4.69 6.77 -0.38
N ALA A 98 -5.53 6.23 0.50
CA ALA A 98 -5.48 6.51 1.93
C ALA A 98 -4.13 6.07 2.53
N LEU A 99 -3.65 4.87 2.18
CA LEU A 99 -2.35 4.36 2.62
C LEU A 99 -1.21 5.25 2.16
N SER A 100 -1.21 5.67 0.89
CA SER A 100 -0.16 6.53 0.35
C SER A 100 -0.14 7.90 1.03
N LEU A 101 -1.31 8.52 1.22
CA LEU A 101 -1.43 9.83 1.86
C LEU A 101 -1.02 9.78 3.33
N VAL A 102 -1.59 8.86 4.11
CA VAL A 102 -1.31 8.76 5.54
C VAL A 102 0.13 8.33 5.79
N THR A 103 0.67 7.42 4.98
CA THR A 103 2.09 7.04 5.08
C THR A 103 3.00 8.21 4.73
N SER A 104 2.65 9.02 3.72
CA SER A 104 3.44 10.22 3.37
C SER A 104 3.46 11.23 4.51
N LEU A 105 2.30 11.52 5.12
CA LEU A 105 2.18 12.43 6.26
C LEU A 105 2.88 11.90 7.51
N ALA A 106 2.75 10.61 7.80
CA ALA A 106 3.45 9.98 8.90
C ALA A 106 4.96 10.09 8.70
N ASN A 107 5.46 9.77 7.51
CA ASN A 107 6.88 9.87 7.21
C ASN A 107 7.41 11.30 7.31
N SER A 108 6.65 12.33 6.93
CA SER A 108 7.11 13.72 7.08
C SER A 108 7.24 14.12 8.55
N MET A 109 6.29 13.73 9.41
CA MET A 109 6.38 14.01 10.85
C MET A 109 7.58 13.34 11.53
N PHE A 110 7.95 12.14 11.09
CA PHE A 110 9.15 11.45 11.60
C PHE A 110 10.44 11.90 10.91
N SER A 111 10.35 12.63 9.79
CA SER A 111 11.50 13.13 9.02
C SER A 111 11.90 14.56 9.41
N ASP A 112 11.08 15.30 10.15
CA ASP A 112 11.41 16.64 10.68
C ASP A 112 12.40 16.61 11.87
N GLY A 113 12.94 15.43 12.21
CA GLY A 113 13.84 15.22 13.34
C GLY A 113 15.35 15.26 13.03
N ASP A 114 15.76 15.46 11.77
CA ASP A 114 17.17 15.56 11.34
C ASP A 114 17.47 16.89 10.64
#